data_AF-A0A0F9NTG1-F1
#
_entry.id   AF-A0A0F9NTG1-F1
#
_cell.length_a   1.000
_cell.length_b   1.000
_cell.length_c   1.000
_cell.angle_alpha   90.00
_cell.angle_beta   90.00
_cell.angle_gamma   90.00
#
_symmetry.space_group_name_H-M   'P 1'
#
loop_
_entity.id
_entity.type
_entity.pdbx_description
1 polymer ?
#
loop_
_entity_poly.entity_id
_entity_poly.type
_entity_poly.pdbx_seq_one_letter_code
_entity_poly.pdbx_strand_id
1 'polypeptide(L)'
;MRTLIRSLVLAAVIVALLAGNGHATITTTIVIVADSATSVFASVPYTQDVAITNRGSGAAIFIGDATVSVATGFQLDDDQTISFTALANTAVFGIVAAGTEPAHVIRVN
;
A
#
# COMPACT_ATOMS: atom_id res chain seq x y z
N MET A 1 -19.33 -25.34 18.70
CA MET A 1 -17.87 -25.19 18.92
C MET A 1 -17.38 -24.01 18.09
N ARG A 2 -16.89 -22.94 18.74
CA ARG A 2 -16.38 -21.71 18.11
C ARG A 2 -14.85 -21.80 17.99
N THR A 3 -14.28 -21.51 16.82
CA THR A 3 -12.92 -20.93 16.71
C THR A 3 -12.78 -20.28 15.31
N LEU A 4 -13.13 -19.00 15.18
CA LEU A 4 -12.21 -17.86 15.02
C LEU A 4 -11.34 -17.93 13.75
N ILE A 5 -11.85 -17.35 12.65
CA ILE A 5 -11.02 -16.88 11.53
C ILE A 5 -10.16 -15.75 12.07
N ARG A 6 -8.98 -16.08 12.60
CA ARG A 6 -7.94 -15.09 12.88
C ARG A 6 -7.39 -14.64 11.54
N SER A 7 -7.93 -13.55 11.03
CA SER A 7 -7.30 -12.78 9.95
C SER A 7 -5.90 -12.39 10.42
N LEU A 8 -4.90 -13.10 9.91
CA LEU A 8 -3.49 -12.82 10.15
C LEU A 8 -3.11 -11.73 9.16
N VAL A 9 -3.18 -10.47 9.58
CA VAL A 9 -2.53 -9.38 8.85
C VAL A 9 -1.03 -9.59 9.02
N LEU A 10 -0.41 -10.21 8.02
CA LEU A 10 1.02 -10.48 7.99
C LEU A 10 1.76 -9.17 7.66
N ALA A 11 2.03 -8.36 8.68
CA ALA A 11 2.94 -7.23 8.56
C ALA A 11 4.39 -7.75 8.62
N ALA A 12 4.95 -8.12 7.47
CA ALA A 12 6.36 -8.49 7.36
C ALA A 12 7.23 -7.21 7.37
N VAL A 13 7.85 -6.88 8.51
CA VAL A 13 8.84 -5.79 8.58
C VAL A 13 10.16 -6.30 8.02
N ILE A 14 10.46 -5.99 6.76
CA ILE A 14 11.78 -6.22 6.16
C ILE A 14 12.66 -5.02 6.48
N VAL A 15 13.57 -5.17 7.45
CA VAL A 15 14.61 -4.17 7.74
C VAL A 15 15.72 -4.34 6.69
N ALA A 16 15.73 -3.48 5.67
CA ALA A 16 16.86 -3.38 4.75
C ALA A 16 17.85 -2.31 5.26
N LEU A 17 19.10 -2.72 5.46
CA LEU A 17 20.20 -1.86 5.90
C LEU A 17 20.81 -1.16 4.66
N LEU A 18 20.51 0.11 4.42
CA LEU A 18 21.31 0.92 3.49
C LEU A 18 22.47 1.54 4.26
N ALA A 19 23.69 1.13 3.93
CA ALA A 19 24.91 1.62 4.55
C ALA A 19 25.12 3.10 4.26
N GLY A 20 25.00 3.95 5.28
CA GLY A 20 25.39 5.37 5.20
C GLY A 20 24.65 6.30 6.18
N ASN A 21 25.08 6.32 7.44
CA ASN A 21 24.89 7.44 8.40
C ASN A 21 23.47 7.92 8.74
N GLY A 22 22.47 7.03 8.74
CA GLY A 22 21.16 7.26 9.35
C GLY A 22 20.45 5.92 9.53
N HIS A 23 19.80 5.71 10.68
CA HIS A 23 18.97 4.52 10.86
C HIS A 23 17.68 4.70 10.04
N ALA A 24 17.69 4.23 8.79
CA ALA A 24 16.48 4.17 7.97
C ALA A 24 15.65 2.96 8.40
N THR A 25 14.40 3.18 8.79
CA THR A 25 13.45 2.11 9.08
C THR A 25 12.64 1.81 7.83
N ILE A 26 12.79 0.58 7.31
CA ILE A 26 12.00 0.10 6.19
C ILE A 26 10.87 -0.79 6.73
N THR A 27 9.64 -0.43 6.37
CA THR A 27 8.45 -1.21 6.73
C THR A 27 7.78 -1.69 5.47
N THR A 28 7.43 -2.99 5.42
CA THR A 28 6.66 -3.58 4.33
C THR A 28 5.31 -4.05 4.86
N THR A 29 4.25 -3.85 4.09
CA THR A 29 2.89 -4.26 4.44
C THR A 29 2.15 -4.71 3.18
N ILE A 30 1.32 -5.74 3.31
CA ILE A 30 0.42 -6.18 2.25
C ILE A 30 -0.99 -5.68 2.58
N VAL A 31 -1.62 -5.00 1.62
CA VAL A 31 -2.99 -4.49 1.73
C VAL A 31 -3.84 -5.17 0.66
N ILE A 32 -4.98 -5.72 1.05
CA ILE A 32 -5.96 -6.26 0.08
C ILE A 32 -6.88 -5.12 -0.34
N VAL A 33 -6.71 -4.65 -1.57
CA VAL A 33 -7.50 -3.56 -2.16
C VAL A 33 -8.79 -4.14 -2.73
N ALA A 34 -9.93 -3.56 -2.37
CA ALA A 34 -11.25 -3.98 -2.84
C ALA A 34 -11.84 -3.02 -3.87
N ASP A 35 -13.05 -3.32 -4.34
CA ASP A 35 -13.87 -2.48 -5.24
C ASP A 35 -14.47 -1.23 -4.58
N SER A 36 -13.95 -0.86 -3.42
CA SER A 36 -14.24 0.37 -2.69
C SER A 36 -12.94 0.96 -2.16
N ALA A 37 -12.94 2.27 -1.88
CA ALA A 37 -11.77 3.00 -1.43
C ALA A 37 -11.14 2.34 -0.19
N THR A 38 -9.97 1.74 -0.38
CA THR A 38 -9.24 1.00 0.63
C THR A 38 -7.98 1.79 1.02
N SER A 39 -7.74 2.02 2.31
CA SER A 39 -6.52 2.69 2.76
C SER A 39 -5.31 1.78 2.51
N VAL A 40 -4.49 2.13 1.52
CA VAL A 40 -3.23 1.43 1.18
C VAL A 40 -2.09 1.99 2.02
N PHE A 41 -2.18 3.28 2.32
CA PHE A 41 -1.27 3.99 3.20
C PHE A 41 -2.07 4.83 4.20
N ALA A 42 -2.03 4.44 5.48
CA ALA A 42 -2.60 5.25 6.56
C ALA A 42 -1.77 6.52 6.77
N SER A 43 -2.43 7.61 7.15
CA SER A 43 -1.74 8.86 7.47
C SER A 43 -0.83 8.72 8.69
N VAL A 44 0.31 9.38 8.62
CA VAL A 44 1.33 9.42 9.67
C VAL A 44 1.78 10.86 9.91
N PRO A 45 2.30 11.21 11.10
CA PRO A 45 2.59 12.61 11.44
C PRO A 45 3.89 13.16 10.82
N TYR A 46 4.56 12.40 9.93
CA TYR A 46 5.81 12.79 9.30
C TYR A 46 5.83 12.41 7.82
N THR A 47 6.71 13.06 7.06
CA THR A 47 6.94 12.77 5.64
C THR A 47 7.75 11.49 5.50
N GLN A 48 7.41 10.66 4.51
CA GLN A 48 8.10 9.40 4.25
C GLN A 48 8.00 8.99 2.80
N ASP A 49 9.01 8.27 2.31
CA ASP A 49 8.98 7.71 0.97
C ASP A 49 8.18 6.41 0.97
N VAL A 50 7.31 6.27 -0.04
CA VAL A 50 6.39 5.15 -0.17
C VAL A 50 6.51 4.57 -1.57
N ALA A 51 6.62 3.26 -1.66
CA ALA A 51 6.46 2.51 -2.88
C ALA A 51 5.26 1.57 -2.75
N ILE A 52 4.38 1.58 -3.75
CA ILE A 52 3.20 0.72 -3.83
C ILE A 52 3.33 -0.11 -5.10
N THR A 53 3.33 -1.42 -4.95
CA THR A 53 3.37 -2.38 -6.05
C THR A 53 2.06 -3.16 -6.10
N ASN A 54 1.42 -3.24 -7.26
CA ASN A 54 0.36 -4.21 -7.49
C ASN A 54 0.99 -5.61 -7.61
N ARG A 55 0.72 -6.52 -6.68
CA ARG A 55 1.16 -7.91 -6.73
C ARG A 55 0.02 -8.88 -7.04
N GLY A 56 -1.05 -8.32 -7.60
CA GLY A 56 -2.16 -9.03 -8.19
C GLY A 56 -1.78 -9.78 -9.46
N SER A 57 -2.77 -10.49 -10.01
CA SER A 57 -2.61 -11.28 -11.24
C SER A 57 -3.81 -11.20 -12.17
N GLY A 58 -4.59 -10.12 -12.09
CA GLY A 58 -5.89 -10.07 -12.77
C GLY A 58 -6.55 -8.71 -12.88
N ALA A 59 -6.38 -7.81 -11.91
CA ALA A 59 -6.92 -6.47 -11.97
C ALA A 59 -5.88 -5.39 -11.66
N ALA A 60 -6.03 -4.24 -12.33
CA ALA A 60 -5.27 -3.05 -12.01
C ALA A 60 -5.77 -2.43 -10.69
N ILE A 61 -4.82 -1.90 -9.92
CA ILE A 61 -5.11 -1.09 -8.74
C ILE A 61 -5.04 0.38 -9.13
N PHE A 62 -6.08 1.15 -8.81
CA PHE A 62 -6.12 2.59 -9.03
C PHE A 62 -5.80 3.31 -7.73
N ILE A 63 -4.67 4.03 -7.69
CA ILE A 63 -4.15 4.70 -6.49
C ILE A 63 -4.49 6.20 -6.50
N GLY A 64 -4.89 6.75 -5.35
CA GLY A 64 -5.23 8.16 -5.23
C GLY A 64 -5.57 8.58 -3.80
N ASP A 65 -6.33 9.66 -3.67
CA ASP A 65 -6.87 10.14 -2.40
C ASP A 65 -8.16 9.39 -1.99
N ALA A 66 -8.83 9.83 -0.92
CA ALA A 66 -10.04 9.20 -0.41
C ALA A 66 -11.21 9.17 -1.41
N THR A 67 -11.16 9.98 -2.48
CA THR A 67 -12.15 10.06 -3.56
C THR A 67 -11.73 9.30 -4.82
N VAL A 68 -10.65 8.49 -4.73
CA VAL A 68 -10.15 7.69 -5.85
C VAL A 68 -11.25 6.82 -6.47
N SER A 69 -11.24 6.79 -7.79
CA SER A 69 -12.09 5.93 -8.61
C SER A 69 -11.27 5.31 -9.73
N VAL A 70 -11.84 4.32 -10.41
CA VAL A 70 -11.22 3.72 -11.61
C VAL A 70 -10.96 4.74 -12.73
N ALA A 71 -11.66 5.89 -12.73
CA ALA A 71 -11.51 6.92 -13.75
C ALA A 71 -10.48 8.01 -13.37
N THR A 72 -10.17 8.15 -12.08
CA THR A 72 -9.36 9.27 -11.56
C THR A 72 -8.05 8.82 -10.91
N GLY A 73 -7.95 7.54 -10.51
CA GLY A 73 -6.75 7.01 -9.88
C GLY A 73 -5.63 6.73 -10.86
N PHE A 74 -4.40 6.76 -10.34
CA PHE A 74 -3.23 6.30 -11.06
C PHE A 74 -3.28 4.78 -11.18
N GLN A 75 -3.36 4.29 -12.41
CA GLN A 75 -3.46 2.86 -12.68
C GLN A 75 -2.12 2.16 -12.46
N LEU A 76 -2.15 1.06 -11.70
CA LEU A 76 -1.06 0.10 -11.52
C LEU A 76 -1.50 -1.26 -12.05
N ASP A 77 -1.00 -1.64 -13.22
CA ASP A 77 -1.15 -3.00 -13.74
C ASP A 77 -0.30 -3.99 -12.94
N ASP A 78 -0.45 -5.28 -13.23
CA ASP A 78 0.26 -6.36 -12.54
C ASP A 78 1.78 -6.11 -12.50
N ASP A 79 2.37 -6.28 -11.32
CA ASP A 79 3.77 -6.03 -10.98
C ASP A 79 4.28 -4.59 -11.18
N GLN A 80 3.42 -3.63 -11.54
CA GLN A 80 3.81 -2.23 -11.62
C GLN A 80 3.94 -1.60 -10.24
N THR A 81 4.87 -0.66 -10.14
CA THR A 81 5.18 0.07 -8.91
C THR A 81 5.10 1.57 -9.14
N ILE A 82 4.43 2.28 -8.24
CA ILE A 82 4.55 3.74 -8.09
C ILE A 82 5.39 4.05 -6.85
N SER A 83 6.24 5.07 -6.93
CA SER A 83 6.99 5.58 -5.78
C SER A 83 6.83 7.08 -5.67
N PHE A 84 6.61 7.56 -4.45
CA PHE A 84 6.38 8.98 -4.16
C PHE A 84 6.71 9.30 -2.71
N THR A 85 6.95 10.58 -2.43
CA THR A 85 7.07 11.09 -1.08
C THR A 85 5.68 11.43 -0.54
N ALA A 86 5.22 10.68 0.45
CA ALA A 86 3.97 10.97 1.16
C ALA A 86 4.24 12.05 2.22
N LEU A 87 3.57 13.20 2.09
CA LEU A 87 3.69 14.27 3.07
C LEU A 87 3.01 13.90 4.40
N ALA A 88 3.46 14.51 5.49
CA ALA A 88 2.85 14.35 6.80
C ALA A 88 1.31 14.52 6.74
N ASN A 89 0.62 13.65 7.47
CA ASN A 89 -0.84 13.56 7.57
C ASN A 89 -1.58 13.23 6.26
N THR A 90 -0.87 12.75 5.23
CA THR A 90 -1.48 12.29 3.98
C THR A 90 -1.77 10.80 4.04
N ALA A 91 -2.98 10.39 3.67
CA ALA A 91 -3.34 9.00 3.44
C ALA A 91 -3.46 8.72 1.95
N VAL A 92 -3.16 7.49 1.54
CA VAL A 92 -3.30 7.05 0.14
C VAL A 92 -4.24 5.86 0.10
N PHE A 93 -5.15 5.91 -0.87
CA PHE A 93 -6.19 4.91 -1.06
C PHE A 93 -6.00 4.22 -2.40
N GLY A 94 -6.50 3.00 -2.47
CA GLY A 94 -6.57 2.18 -3.67
C GLY A 94 -7.98 1.68 -3.88
N ILE A 95 -8.34 1.44 -5.14
CA ILE A 95 -9.57 0.76 -5.53
C ILE A 95 -9.26 -0.15 -6.71
N VAL A 96 -9.95 -1.29 -6.82
CA VAL A 96 -9.97 -2.12 -8.03
C VAL A 96 -11.32 -2.02 -8.72
N ALA A 97 -11.38 -2.32 -10.02
CA ALA A 97 -12.65 -2.25 -10.76
C ALA A 97 -13.65 -3.34 -10.31
N ALA A 98 -13.15 -4.50 -9.90
CA ALA A 98 -13.93 -5.61 -9.37
C ALA A 98 -13.03 -6.55 -8.57
N GLY A 99 -13.60 -7.28 -7.62
CA GLY A 99 -12.87 -8.27 -6.84
C GLY A 99 -11.90 -7.65 -5.84
N THR A 100 -10.74 -8.27 -5.66
CA THR A 100 -9.70 -7.79 -4.75
C THR A 100 -8.31 -8.06 -5.28
N GLU A 101 -7.36 -7.15 -5.05
CA GLU A 101 -5.95 -7.35 -5.42
C GLU A 101 -5.00 -6.98 -4.27
N PRO A 102 -3.91 -7.75 -4.06
CA PRO A 102 -2.90 -7.44 -3.06
C PRO A 102 -1.97 -6.33 -3.56
N ALA A 103 -1.91 -5.22 -2.80
CA ALA A 103 -0.89 -4.20 -2.93
C ALA A 103 0.23 -4.44 -1.90
N HIS A 104 1.47 -4.50 -2.37
CA HIS A 104 2.64 -4.45 -1.50
C HIS A 104 3.05 -2.99 -1.29
N VAL A 105 3.15 -2.57 -0.03
CA VAL A 105 3.47 -1.20 0.36
C VAL A 105 4.77 -1.21 1.13
N ILE A 106 5.79 -0.54 0.59
CA ILE A 106 7.08 -0.34 1.23
C ILE A 106 7.18 1.13 1.65
N ARG A 107 7.65 1.36 2.87
CA ARG A 107 7.78 2.69 3.47
C ARG A 107 9.17 2.86 4.03
N VAL A 108 9.79 4.02 3.82
CA VAL A 108 11.10 4.37 4.36
C VAL A 108 10.98 5.64 5.20
N ASN A 109 11.49 5.59 6.43
CA ASN A 109 11.61 6.71 7.37
C ASN A 109 13.06 6.82 7.84
#